data_AF-A0A959I729-F1
#
_entry.id   AF-A0A959I729-F1
#
_cell.length_a   1.000
_cell.length_b   1.000
_cell.length_c   1.000
_cell.angle_alpha   90.00
_cell.angle_beta   90.00
_cell.angle_gamma   90.00
#
_symmetry.space_group_name_H-M   'P 1'
#
loop_
_entity.id
_entity.type
_entity.pdbx_description
1 polymer ?
#
loop_
_entity_poly.entity_id
_entity_poly.type
_entity_poly.pdbx_seq_one_letter_code
_entity_poly.pdbx_strand_id
1 'polypeptide(L)'
;MPRYERKYRIDQLEPGLIEQWVRHHPASFRPLHPERQINNVYFDTCDLAAYQQNLMGVADRRKIRLRWYGEGATRMNAAQLEIKSRSNETGSKEVILLGDV
;
A
#
# COMPACT_ATOMS: atom_id res chain seq x y z
N MET A 1 -3.79 -2.27 -21.07
CA MET A 1 -2.65 -3.10 -20.65
C MET A 1 -2.62 -3.20 -19.12
N PRO A 2 -2.25 -4.33 -18.53
CA PRO A 2 -2.11 -4.46 -17.07
C PRO A 2 -1.04 -3.51 -16.53
N ARG A 3 -1.30 -2.90 -15.37
CA ARG A 3 -0.34 -2.03 -14.67
C ARG A 3 0.64 -2.89 -13.87
N TYR A 4 1.93 -2.67 -14.07
CA TYR A 4 2.98 -3.27 -13.25
C TYR A 4 3.47 -2.28 -12.21
N GLU A 5 3.68 -2.75 -10.98
CA GLU A 5 4.26 -1.99 -9.88
C GLU A 5 5.48 -2.77 -9.35
N ARG A 6 6.66 -2.14 -9.37
CA ARG A 6 7.91 -2.73 -8.87
C ARG A 6 8.37 -1.98 -7.63
N LYS A 7 8.85 -2.72 -6.63
CA LYS A 7 9.37 -2.18 -5.38
C LYS A 7 10.81 -2.63 -5.20
N TYR A 8 11.67 -1.71 -4.83
CA TYR A 8 13.08 -1.96 -4.61
C TYR A 8 13.41 -1.62 -3.17
N ARG A 9 14.13 -2.52 -2.50
CA ARG A 9 14.81 -2.19 -1.26
C ARG A 9 16.05 -1.38 -1.64
N ILE A 10 16.22 -0.23 -1.00
CA ILE A 10 17.38 0.62 -1.23
C ILE A 10 18.22 0.58 0.04
N ASP A 11 19.37 -0.08 -0.07
CA ASP A 11 20.36 -0.16 0.99
C ASP A 11 21.55 0.73 0.61
N GLN A 12 22.15 1.42 1.59
CA GLN A 12 23.42 2.17 1.45
C GLN A 12 23.41 3.37 0.48
N LEU A 13 22.24 3.85 0.04
CA LEU A 13 22.13 5.07 -0.76
C LEU A 13 21.42 6.17 0.03
N GLU A 14 21.97 7.38 -0.06
CA GLU A 14 21.35 8.56 0.52
C GLU A 14 20.02 8.91 -0.19
N PRO A 15 18.93 9.18 0.56
CA PRO A 15 17.62 9.53 0.00
C PRO A 15 17.66 10.64 -1.05
N GLY A 16 18.50 11.66 -0.86
CA GLY A 16 18.63 12.79 -1.78
C GLY A 16 19.13 12.40 -3.18
N LEU A 17 20.01 11.38 -3.28
CA LEU A 17 20.50 10.89 -4.57
C LEU A 17 19.38 10.20 -5.36
N ILE A 18 18.54 9.42 -4.67
CA ILE A 18 17.40 8.74 -5.27
C ILE A 18 16.37 9.77 -5.75
N GLU A 19 16.09 10.79 -4.94
CA GLU A 19 15.19 11.87 -5.31
C GLU A 19 15.70 12.62 -6.55
N GLN A 20 17.00 12.93 -6.61
CA GLN A 20 17.63 13.53 -7.77
C GLN A 20 17.41 12.67 -9.03
N TRP A 21 17.68 11.36 -8.96
CA TRP A 21 17.46 10.45 -10.09
C TRP A 21 16.00 10.42 -10.57
N VAL A 22 15.03 10.38 -9.64
CA VAL A 22 13.61 10.39 -9.99
C VAL A 22 13.20 11.70 -10.67
N ARG A 23 13.69 12.85 -10.18
CA ARG A 23 13.38 14.18 -10.76
C ARG A 23 14.03 14.39 -12.13
N HIS A 24 15.21 13.82 -12.37
CA HIS A 24 15.91 13.92 -13.66
C HIS A 24 15.53 12.83 -14.67
N HIS A 25 14.66 11.89 -14.31
CA HIS A 25 14.21 10.87 -15.24
C HIS A 25 13.44 11.51 -16.42
N PRO A 26 13.66 11.08 -17.68
CA PRO A 26 13.02 11.68 -18.87
C PRO A 26 11.48 11.65 -18.86
N ALA A 27 10.89 10.78 -18.04
CA ALA A 27 9.44 10.71 -17.83
C ALA A 27 8.88 11.84 -16.93
N SER A 28 9.73 12.72 -16.39
CA SER A 28 9.36 13.89 -15.60
C SER A 28 8.39 13.57 -14.45
N PHE A 29 8.80 12.64 -13.58
CA PHE A 29 7.97 12.20 -12.46
C PHE A 29 7.62 13.37 -11.53
N ARG A 30 6.38 13.39 -11.07
CA ARG A 30 5.86 14.37 -10.10
C ARG A 30 5.09 13.69 -8.98
N PRO A 31 5.00 14.30 -7.78
CA PRO A 31 4.15 13.79 -6.73
C PRO A 31 2.71 13.62 -7.22
N LEU A 32 2.15 12.43 -7.06
CA LEU A 32 0.75 12.14 -7.42
C LEU A 32 -0.22 12.66 -6.35
N HIS A 33 0.27 12.86 -5.14
CA HIS A 33 -0.52 13.18 -3.96
C HIS A 33 0.23 14.18 -3.07
N PRO A 34 -0.50 15.02 -2.31
CA PRO A 34 0.11 15.87 -1.31
C PRO A 34 0.72 15.03 -0.18
N GLU A 35 1.66 15.64 0.54
CA GLU A 35 2.20 15.08 1.78
C GLU A 35 1.07 14.80 2.77
N ARG A 36 1.06 13.60 3.34
CA ARG A 36 0.00 13.11 4.22
C ARG A 36 0.47 11.94 5.04
N GLN A 37 0.01 11.86 6.28
CA GLN A 37 0.11 10.64 7.07
C GLN A 37 -0.87 9.59 6.53
N ILE A 38 -0.39 8.36 6.41
CA ILE A 38 -1.18 7.21 5.95
C ILE A 38 -1.14 6.14 7.04
N ASN A 39 -2.29 5.81 7.60
CA ASN A 39 -2.39 4.80 8.64
C ASN A 39 -3.02 3.53 8.07
N ASN A 40 -2.55 2.36 8.49
CA ASN A 40 -3.10 1.08 8.05
C ASN A 40 -3.14 0.10 9.24
N VAL A 41 -4.27 -0.57 9.42
CA VAL A 41 -4.39 -1.75 10.29
C VAL A 41 -4.71 -2.94 9.40
N TYR A 42 -3.86 -3.97 9.43
CA TYR A 42 -4.08 -5.20 8.68
C TYR A 42 -4.86 -6.20 9.53
N PHE A 43 -5.87 -6.80 8.92
CA PHE A 43 -6.63 -7.88 9.56
C PHE A 43 -6.06 -9.23 9.13
N ASP A 44 -6.01 -10.15 10.08
CA ASP A 44 -5.61 -11.52 9.89
C ASP A 44 -6.52 -12.43 10.73
N THR A 45 -6.42 -13.74 10.52
CA THR A 45 -7.07 -14.74 11.34
C THR A 45 -6.21 -15.06 12.58
N CYS A 46 -6.79 -15.74 13.58
CA CYS A 46 -6.06 -16.12 14.80
C CYS A 46 -4.85 -17.03 14.52
N ASP A 47 -4.91 -17.80 13.43
CA ASP A 47 -3.88 -18.69 12.90
C ASP A 47 -2.89 -17.98 11.95
N LEU A 48 -3.00 -16.66 11.78
CA LEU A 48 -2.11 -15.84 10.95
C LEU A 48 -2.07 -16.29 9.48
N ALA A 49 -3.22 -16.67 8.93
CA ALA A 49 -3.30 -17.25 7.59
C ALA A 49 -2.77 -16.29 6.50
N ALA A 50 -3.09 -15.00 6.57
CA ALA A 50 -2.65 -14.02 5.57
C ALA A 50 -1.13 -13.78 5.65
N TYR A 51 -0.58 -13.73 6.86
CA TYR A 51 0.86 -13.71 7.09
C TYR A 51 1.55 -14.93 6.48
N GLN A 52 1.07 -16.15 6.79
CA GLN A 52 1.65 -17.39 6.28
C GLN A 52 1.58 -17.47 4.75
N GLN A 53 0.45 -17.12 4.14
CA GLN A 53 0.30 -17.05 2.68
C GLN A 53 1.31 -16.08 2.05
N ASN A 54 1.60 -14.96 2.72
CA ASN A 54 2.61 -14.03 2.23
C ASN A 54 4.02 -14.62 2.32
N LEU A 55 4.36 -15.26 3.44
CA LEU A 55 5.67 -15.87 3.64
C LEU A 55 5.95 -17.02 2.66
N MET A 56 4.94 -17.84 2.40
CA MET A 56 5.02 -18.96 1.44
C MET A 56 4.95 -18.51 -0.03
N GLY A 57 4.74 -17.22 -0.31
CA GLY A 57 4.67 -16.72 -1.68
C GLY A 57 3.44 -17.20 -2.44
N VAL A 58 2.32 -17.47 -1.77
CA VAL A 58 1.09 -17.96 -2.41
C VAL A 58 0.62 -16.99 -3.49
N ALA A 59 0.42 -17.51 -4.70
CA ALA A 59 0.06 -16.73 -5.90
C ALA A 59 -1.25 -15.96 -5.70
N ASP A 60 -2.30 -16.68 -5.27
CA ASP A 60 -3.62 -16.15 -5.01
C ASP A 60 -3.81 -15.88 -3.52
N ARG A 61 -3.77 -14.61 -3.14
CA ARG A 61 -3.84 -14.20 -1.73
C ARG A 61 -4.60 -12.90 -1.54
N ARG A 62 -5.14 -12.71 -0.34
CA ARG A 62 -5.86 -11.50 0.05
C ARG A 62 -5.14 -10.78 1.18
N LYS A 63 -5.17 -9.45 1.14
CA LYS A 63 -4.78 -8.58 2.26
C LYS A 63 -5.94 -7.65 2.56
N ILE A 64 -6.47 -7.74 3.77
CA ILE A 64 -7.57 -6.89 4.25
C ILE A 64 -6.97 -5.84 5.16
N ARG A 65 -7.30 -4.56 4.95
CA ARG A 65 -6.80 -3.48 5.79
C ARG A 65 -7.82 -2.37 6.00
N LEU A 66 -7.87 -1.82 7.20
CA LEU A 66 -8.47 -0.52 7.46
C LEU A 66 -7.42 0.55 7.17
N ARG A 67 -7.75 1.53 6.34
CA ARG A 67 -6.84 2.62 5.95
C ARG A 67 -7.52 3.96 6.12
N TRP A 68 -6.80 4.93 6.69
CA TRP A 68 -7.24 6.32 6.79
C TRP A 68 -6.05 7.27 6.61
N TYR A 69 -6.35 8.55 6.44
CA TYR A 69 -5.36 9.62 6.24
C TYR A 69 -5.47 10.67 7.35
N GLY A 70 -4.34 11.29 7.69
CA GLY A 70 -4.27 12.34 8.71
C GLY A 70 -3.75 11.85 10.07
N GLU A 71 -3.71 12.78 11.02
CA GLU A 71 -3.18 12.56 12.37
C GLU A 71 -4.25 12.03 13.33
N GLY A 72 -3.87 11.07 14.18
CA GLY A 72 -4.72 10.52 15.24
C GLY A 72 -5.54 9.29 14.86
N ALA A 73 -5.82 8.45 15.86
CA ALA A 73 -6.73 7.31 15.77
C ALA A 73 -8.16 7.67 16.23
N THR A 74 -8.34 8.84 16.83
CA THR A 74 -9.57 9.26 17.52
C THR A 74 -10.66 9.79 16.58
N ARG A 75 -10.31 10.15 15.34
CA ARG A 75 -11.25 10.49 14.27
C ARG A 75 -10.73 9.92 12.97
N MET A 76 -11.27 8.76 12.57
CA MET A 76 -10.87 8.13 11.32
C MET A 76 -11.74 8.69 10.18
N ASN A 77 -11.56 9.97 9.86
CA ASN A 77 -12.30 10.62 8.78
C ASN A 77 -12.12 9.83 7.47
N ALA A 78 -13.23 9.48 6.83
CA ALA A 78 -13.25 8.71 5.58
C ALA A 78 -12.40 7.42 5.62
N ALA A 79 -12.48 6.68 6.72
CA ALA A 79 -11.83 5.37 6.84
C ALA A 79 -12.31 4.41 5.75
N GLN A 80 -11.37 3.59 5.26
CA GLN A 80 -11.63 2.70 4.13
C GLN A 80 -11.25 1.29 4.54
N LEU A 81 -12.21 0.37 4.47
CA LEU A 81 -11.90 -1.05 4.47
C LEU A 81 -11.51 -1.45 3.05
N GLU A 82 -10.24 -1.78 2.87
CA GLU A 82 -9.67 -2.17 1.58
C GLU A 82 -9.40 -3.67 1.55
N ILE A 83 -9.91 -4.35 0.53
CA ILE A 83 -9.64 -5.77 0.26
C ILE A 83 -8.79 -5.85 -1.00
N LYS A 84 -7.51 -6.22 -0.84
CA LYS A 84 -6.59 -6.38 -1.96
C LYS A 84 -6.44 -7.85 -2.32
N SER A 85 -6.86 -8.21 -3.52
CA SER A 85 -6.71 -9.56 -4.08
C SER A 85 -5.53 -9.57 -5.05
N ARG A 86 -4.55 -10.44 -4.82
CA ARG A 86 -3.41 -10.65 -5.73
C ARG A 86 -3.55 -11.99 -6.42
N SER A 87 -3.25 -12.01 -7.71
CA SER A 87 -2.97 -13.21 -8.49
C SER A 87 -1.62 -12.99 -9.18
N ASN A 88 -0.59 -13.64 -8.64
CA ASN A 88 0.81 -13.41 -9.01
C ASN A 88 1.19 -11.92 -8.92
N GLU A 89 1.62 -11.32 -10.04
CA GLU A 89 2.05 -9.92 -10.13
C GLU A 89 0.92 -8.92 -10.35
N THR A 90 -0.26 -9.42 -10.69
CA THR A 90 -1.45 -8.59 -10.91
C THR A 90 -2.40 -8.67 -9.73
N GLY A 91 -3.33 -7.74 -9.63
CA GLY A 91 -4.31 -7.78 -8.57
C GLY A 91 -5.38 -6.71 -8.72
N SER A 92 -6.48 -6.93 -8.02
CA SER A 92 -7.58 -6.00 -7.88
C SER A 92 -7.66 -5.49 -6.44
N LYS A 93 -8.41 -4.42 -6.27
CA LYS A 93 -8.64 -3.81 -4.98
C LYS A 93 -10.10 -3.39 -4.92
N GLU A 94 -10.79 -3.85 -3.88
CA GLU A 94 -12.10 -3.38 -3.49
C GLU A 94 -11.95 -2.40 -2.32
N VAL A 95 -12.78 -1.36 -2.31
CA VAL A 95 -12.78 -0.31 -1.29
C VAL A 95 -14.21 -0.14 -0.78
N ILE A 96 -14.38 -0.30 0.52
CA ILE A 96 -15.63 -0.04 1.23
C ILE A 96 -15.38 1.20 2.10
N LEU A 97 -16.13 2.27 1.82
CA LEU A 97 -16.09 3.47 2.64
C LEU A 97 -16.87 3.20 3.93
N LEU A 98 -16.18 3.30 5.05
CA LEU A 98 -16.82 3.40 6.34
C LEU A 98 -17.11 4.90 6.51
N GLY A 99 -18.31 5.27 6.97
CA GLY A 99 -18.62 6.66 7.28
C GLY A 99 -17.68 7.22 8.35
N ASP A 100 -17.98 8.40 8.87
CA ASP A 100 -17.19 8.90 10.00
C ASP A 100 -17.37 7.96 11.22
N VAL A 101 -16.25 7.37 11.68
CA VAL A 101 -16.16 6.48 12.85
C VAL A 101 -15.26 7.11 13.90
#